data_AF-A0A5N5ZAJ2-F1
#
_entry.id   AF-A0A5N5ZAJ2-F1
#
_cell.length_a   1.000
_cell.length_b   1.000
_cell.length_c   1.000
_cell.angle_alpha   90.00
_cell.angle_beta   90.00
_cell.angle_gamma   90.00
#
_symmetry.space_group_name_H-M   'P 1'
#
loop_
_entity.id
_entity.type
_entity.pdbx_description
1 polymer ?
#
loop_
_entity_poly.entity_id
_entity_poly.type
_entity_poly.pdbx_seq_one_letter_code
_entity_poly.pdbx_strand_id
1 'polypeptide(L)'
;MNTIKSRTSTPNQKEIQHWEIQHGFQFPEMYRNFLLQYNGGVPEKKVCELLINNHFTIDFFYELTSAQQQYSLTYAIKTFNDIFELGFLPVAREVSGGLVVLDLEGRLFFWDHETAVNKKSLLSLDVTIFEFLHSLSEEKELFYGSKVDLIDDGKKEDILAFLNSGYDVNKPLEIGKTILQRAALLEKNWLIEELINRNADFTGGLEECIVRDNLIGFKLLLENGANPNEMTSSGNSLLMKLVIAKKVKFIEELMKYNPNTDWKDAYDRTALQMAEMKLKQGVDVMNDIIKLLK
;
A
#
# COMPACT_ATOMS: atom_id res chain seq x y z
N MET A 1 3.45 23.71 -15.45
CA MET A 1 2.80 24.35 -14.28
C MET A 1 1.46 23.68 -14.09
N ASN A 2 1.06 23.37 -12.87
CA ASN A 2 -0.26 22.81 -12.59
C ASN A 2 -1.35 23.83 -12.93
N THR A 3 -2.49 23.38 -13.48
CA THR A 3 -3.60 24.26 -13.85
C THR A 3 -4.78 24.07 -12.91
N ILE A 4 -5.66 25.07 -12.81
CA ILE A 4 -6.90 24.98 -12.00
C ILE A 4 -8.09 25.21 -12.92
N LYS A 5 -9.06 24.29 -12.85
CA LYS A 5 -10.36 24.43 -13.51
C LYS A 5 -11.35 25.05 -12.53
N SER A 6 -11.52 26.37 -12.62
CA SER A 6 -12.53 27.11 -11.85
C SER A 6 -13.94 26.81 -12.36
N ARG A 7 -14.94 26.87 -11.46
CA ARG A 7 -16.37 26.78 -11.81
C ARG A 7 -16.94 28.13 -12.21
N THR A 8 -16.20 29.21 -11.96
CA THR A 8 -16.62 30.60 -12.19
C THR A 8 -15.48 31.41 -12.82
N SER A 9 -15.79 32.61 -13.30
CA SER A 9 -14.78 33.52 -13.85
C SER A 9 -13.86 34.04 -12.74
N THR A 10 -12.61 34.37 -13.09
CA THR A 10 -11.69 35.01 -12.16
C THR A 10 -12.20 36.37 -11.68
N PRO A 11 -12.13 36.68 -10.38
CA PRO A 11 -12.57 37.95 -9.84
C PRO A 11 -11.62 39.06 -10.28
N ASN A 12 -12.12 40.28 -10.27
CA ASN A 12 -11.30 41.48 -10.39
C ASN A 12 -10.93 42.04 -9.00
N GLN A 13 -10.03 43.03 -8.96
CA GLN A 13 -9.56 43.61 -7.70
C GLN A 13 -10.68 44.21 -6.84
N LYS A 14 -11.73 44.78 -7.44
CA LYS A 14 -12.84 45.40 -6.69
C LYS A 14 -13.68 44.34 -5.99
N GLU A 15 -13.89 43.19 -6.63
CA GLU A 15 -14.63 42.08 -6.03
C GLU A 15 -13.87 41.50 -4.85
N ILE A 16 -12.54 41.34 -4.96
CA ILE A 16 -11.70 40.92 -3.85
C ILE A 16 -11.77 41.95 -2.71
N GLN A 17 -11.57 43.24 -2.98
CA GLN A 17 -11.64 44.30 -1.97
C GLN A 17 -13.01 44.35 -1.27
N HIS A 18 -14.09 44.16 -2.02
CA HIS A 18 -15.43 44.10 -1.46
C HIS A 18 -15.57 42.93 -0.49
N TRP A 19 -15.08 41.75 -0.86
CA TRP A 19 -15.08 40.58 0.00
C TRP A 19 -14.25 40.81 1.28
N GLU A 20 -13.07 41.41 1.16
CA GLU A 20 -12.19 41.73 2.29
C GLU A 20 -12.86 42.66 3.30
N ILE A 21 -13.50 43.74 2.81
CA ILE A 21 -14.26 44.68 3.64
C ILE A 21 -15.43 43.97 4.33
N GLN A 22 -16.16 43.13 3.58
CA GLN A 22 -17.34 42.43 4.09
C GLN A 22 -17.00 41.46 5.24
N HIS A 23 -15.84 40.81 5.18
CA HIS A 23 -15.46 39.77 6.14
C HIS A 23 -14.34 40.19 7.11
N GLY A 24 -13.87 41.44 7.03
CA GLY A 24 -12.84 41.97 7.92
C GLY A 24 -11.49 41.25 7.79
N PHE A 25 -11.17 40.71 6.62
CA PHE A 25 -9.94 39.95 6.37
C PHE A 25 -9.20 40.53 5.17
N GLN A 26 -7.91 40.80 5.33
CA GLN A 26 -7.06 41.26 4.23
C GLN A 26 -6.22 40.10 3.71
N PHE A 27 -6.37 39.76 2.44
CA PHE A 27 -5.62 38.68 1.82
C PHE A 27 -4.12 39.05 1.71
N PRO A 28 -3.23 38.12 2.09
CA PRO A 28 -1.81 38.21 1.74
C PRO A 28 -1.64 38.39 0.22
N GLU A 29 -0.64 39.18 -0.18
CA GLU A 29 -0.43 39.57 -1.58
C GLU A 29 -0.38 38.37 -2.53
N MET A 30 0.36 37.32 -2.15
CA MET A 30 0.46 36.09 -2.95
C MET A 30 -0.88 35.38 -3.12
N TYR A 31 -1.72 35.32 -2.08
CA TYR A 31 -3.02 34.68 -2.16
C TYR A 31 -4.03 35.52 -2.96
N ARG A 32 -3.95 36.85 -2.87
CA ARG A 32 -4.70 37.73 -3.78
C ARG A 32 -4.36 37.45 -5.24
N ASN A 33 -3.08 37.31 -5.57
CA ASN A 33 -2.63 37.01 -6.93
C ASN A 33 -3.13 35.62 -7.38
N PHE A 34 -3.14 34.63 -6.48
CA PHE A 34 -3.74 33.33 -6.74
C PHE A 34 -5.23 33.45 -7.10
N LEU A 35 -6.01 34.24 -6.35
CA LEU A 35 -7.43 34.46 -6.65
C LEU A 35 -7.64 35.18 -7.99
N LEU A 36 -6.85 36.21 -8.30
CA LEU A 36 -6.92 36.91 -9.59
C LEU A 36 -6.58 36.00 -10.78
N GLN A 37 -5.67 35.04 -10.57
CA GLN A 37 -5.20 34.15 -11.63
C GLN A 37 -6.10 32.93 -11.82
N TYR A 38 -6.61 32.36 -10.72
CA TYR A 38 -7.29 31.06 -10.72
C TYR A 38 -8.68 31.07 -10.09
N ASN A 39 -8.96 31.99 -9.16
CA ASN A 39 -10.18 32.02 -8.34
C ASN A 39 -10.48 30.73 -7.57
N GLY A 40 -9.51 29.84 -7.37
CA GLY A 40 -9.80 28.49 -6.88
C GLY A 40 -10.51 27.59 -7.91
N GLY A 41 -11.01 26.44 -7.46
CA GLY A 41 -11.50 25.38 -8.34
C GLY A 41 -10.72 24.08 -8.17
N VAL A 42 -10.88 23.15 -9.13
CA VAL A 42 -10.24 21.82 -9.06
C VAL A 42 -8.87 21.90 -9.73
N PRO A 43 -7.76 21.57 -9.04
CA PRO A 43 -6.46 21.50 -9.67
C PRO A 43 -6.36 20.23 -10.55
N GLU A 44 -5.59 20.30 -11.63
CA GLU A 44 -5.35 19.17 -12.53
C GLU A 44 -4.55 18.06 -11.82
N LYS A 45 -3.47 18.44 -11.15
CA LYS A 45 -2.71 17.59 -10.22
C LYS A 45 -3.16 17.85 -8.79
N LYS A 46 -3.41 16.79 -8.02
CA LYS A 46 -4.15 16.86 -6.75
C LYS A 46 -3.39 16.37 -5.53
N VAL A 47 -2.35 15.56 -5.70
CA VAL A 47 -1.69 14.87 -4.59
C VAL A 47 -0.58 15.73 -4.01
N CYS A 48 -0.63 16.00 -2.71
CA CYS A 48 0.45 16.61 -1.95
C CYS A 48 1.22 15.53 -1.19
N GLU A 49 2.52 15.38 -1.46
CA GLU A 49 3.40 14.48 -0.72
C GLU A 49 4.04 15.22 0.46
N LEU A 50 3.90 14.68 1.67
CA LEU A 50 4.53 15.18 2.89
C LEU A 50 5.80 14.39 3.23
N LEU A 51 6.66 14.97 4.06
CA LEU A 51 7.80 14.26 4.63
C LEU A 51 7.30 13.10 5.50
N ILE A 52 7.86 11.90 5.31
CA ILE A 52 7.50 10.64 6.01
C ILE A 52 6.22 9.96 5.46
N ASN A 53 6.27 9.42 4.24
CA ASN A 53 5.27 8.49 3.64
C ASN A 53 3.78 8.86 3.81
N ASN A 54 3.48 10.13 4.06
CA ASN A 54 2.13 10.63 4.24
C ASN A 54 1.81 11.55 3.06
N HIS A 55 0.58 11.49 2.57
CA HIS A 55 0.13 12.32 1.47
C HIS A 55 -1.34 12.65 1.69
N PHE A 56 -1.81 13.69 1.03
CA PHE A 56 -3.24 14.00 1.00
C PHE A 56 -3.65 14.52 -0.37
N THR A 57 -4.92 14.34 -0.71
CA THR A 57 -5.44 14.67 -2.05
C THR A 57 -6.35 15.88 -1.97
N ILE A 58 -6.02 16.94 -2.70
CA ILE A 58 -6.86 18.12 -2.83
C ILE A 58 -8.07 17.80 -3.69
N ASP A 59 -9.26 17.99 -3.14
CA ASP A 59 -10.51 17.96 -3.91
C ASP A 59 -10.67 19.28 -4.70
N PHE A 60 -10.61 20.42 -4.01
CA PHE A 60 -10.67 21.74 -4.63
C PHE A 60 -10.08 22.85 -3.75
N PHE A 61 -9.71 23.96 -4.39
CA PHE A 61 -9.48 25.26 -3.76
C PHE A 61 -10.78 26.06 -3.70
N TYR A 62 -11.04 26.74 -2.58
CA TYR A 62 -12.23 27.58 -2.43
C TYR A 62 -12.19 28.80 -3.35
N GLU A 63 -13.33 29.13 -3.93
CA GLU A 63 -13.51 30.28 -4.82
C GLU A 63 -13.90 31.53 -4.03
N LEU A 64 -13.55 32.74 -4.49
CA LEU A 64 -13.95 33.97 -3.80
C LEU A 64 -15.48 34.04 -3.65
N THR A 65 -16.15 33.81 -4.77
CA THR A 65 -17.59 33.57 -4.89
C THR A 65 -17.80 32.42 -5.85
N SER A 66 -18.83 31.60 -5.62
CA SER A 66 -19.13 30.45 -6.48
C SER A 66 -20.62 30.36 -6.76
N ALA A 67 -20.98 29.88 -7.95
CA ALA A 67 -22.37 29.61 -8.31
C ALA A 67 -22.99 28.55 -7.39
N GLN A 68 -22.18 27.61 -6.89
CA GLN A 68 -22.57 26.64 -5.87
C GLN A 68 -21.89 27.04 -4.55
N GLN A 69 -22.69 27.55 -3.61
CA GLN A 69 -22.21 28.22 -2.40
C GLN A 69 -21.17 27.40 -1.61
N GLN A 70 -21.28 26.06 -1.59
CA GLN A 70 -20.38 25.16 -0.88
C GLN A 70 -18.90 25.24 -1.30
N TYR A 71 -18.59 25.78 -2.48
CA TYR A 71 -17.21 25.98 -2.94
C TYR A 71 -16.69 27.40 -2.70
N SER A 72 -17.47 28.28 -2.05
CA SER A 72 -17.04 29.67 -1.80
C SER A 72 -16.26 29.83 -0.49
N LEU A 73 -15.33 30.79 -0.44
CA LEU A 73 -14.63 31.19 0.78
C LEU A 73 -15.61 31.62 1.87
N THR A 74 -16.69 32.32 1.51
CA THR A 74 -17.73 32.73 2.46
C THR A 74 -18.42 31.53 3.11
N TYR A 75 -18.64 30.43 2.37
CA TYR A 75 -19.14 29.19 2.96
C TYR A 75 -18.09 28.53 3.86
N ALA A 76 -16.82 28.53 3.41
CA ALA A 76 -15.72 27.92 4.15
C ALA A 76 -15.55 28.55 5.53
N ILE A 77 -15.47 29.88 5.62
CA ILE A 77 -15.30 30.58 6.91
C ILE A 77 -16.53 30.45 7.82
N LYS A 78 -17.75 30.31 7.27
CA LYS A 78 -18.96 30.06 8.07
C LYS A 78 -18.98 28.65 8.63
N THR A 79 -18.54 27.67 7.83
CA THR A 79 -18.53 26.25 8.21
C THR A 79 -17.42 25.97 9.21
N PHE A 80 -16.26 26.58 9.01
CA PHE A 80 -15.07 26.43 9.85
C PHE A 80 -14.77 27.75 10.56
N ASN A 81 -15.75 28.27 11.30
CA ASN A 81 -15.63 29.55 11.98
C ASN A 81 -14.54 29.52 13.05
N ASP A 82 -14.40 28.40 13.77
CA ASP A 82 -13.43 28.24 14.85
C ASP A 82 -11.98 28.41 14.38
N ILE A 83 -11.61 27.89 13.19
CA ILE A 83 -10.26 28.06 12.63
C ILE A 83 -10.06 29.48 12.07
N PHE A 84 -11.12 30.07 11.52
CA PHE A 84 -11.10 31.45 11.03
C PHE A 84 -10.90 32.47 12.16
N GLU A 85 -11.57 32.28 13.30
CA GLU A 85 -11.40 33.10 14.50
C GLU A 85 -9.98 33.00 15.09
N LEU A 86 -9.26 31.91 14.83
CA LEU A 86 -7.85 31.75 15.21
C LEU A 86 -6.87 32.42 14.23
N GLY A 87 -7.37 33.09 13.18
CA GLY A 87 -6.59 33.81 12.19
C GLY A 87 -6.17 32.98 10.98
N PHE A 88 -6.83 31.84 10.73
CA PHE A 88 -6.54 30.96 9.60
C PHE A 88 -7.71 30.88 8.63
N LEU A 89 -7.50 31.29 7.39
CA LEU A 89 -8.48 31.21 6.31
C LEU A 89 -8.45 29.82 5.66
N PRO A 90 -9.57 29.08 5.56
CA PRO A 90 -9.64 27.87 4.74
C PRO A 90 -9.51 28.21 3.26
N VAL A 91 -8.54 27.59 2.56
CA VAL A 91 -8.24 27.88 1.16
C VAL A 91 -8.39 26.67 0.25
N ALA A 92 -8.29 25.45 0.77
CA ALA A 92 -8.58 24.23 0.01
C ALA A 92 -9.19 23.14 0.89
N ARG A 93 -9.92 22.23 0.25
CA ARG A 93 -10.50 21.03 0.85
C ARG A 93 -9.78 19.79 0.36
N GLU A 94 -9.50 18.90 1.29
CA GLU A 94 -8.94 17.57 1.07
C GLU A 94 -10.08 16.53 1.00
N VAL A 95 -9.87 15.45 0.24
CA VAL A 95 -10.90 14.44 -0.09
C VAL A 95 -11.50 13.76 1.15
N SER A 96 -10.70 13.43 2.16
CA SER A 96 -11.15 12.86 3.44
C SER A 96 -11.77 13.88 4.41
N GLY A 97 -11.78 15.17 4.05
CA GLY A 97 -12.41 16.24 4.81
C GLY A 97 -11.45 17.20 5.49
N GLY A 98 -10.14 16.97 5.40
CA GLY A 98 -9.13 17.90 5.89
C GLY A 98 -9.17 19.26 5.17
N LEU A 99 -8.49 20.26 5.73
CA LEU A 99 -8.38 21.60 5.17
C LEU A 99 -6.93 22.00 4.98
N VAL A 100 -6.66 22.68 3.86
CA VAL A 100 -5.49 23.56 3.78
C VAL A 100 -5.95 24.95 4.18
N VAL A 101 -5.25 25.54 5.14
CA VAL A 101 -5.54 26.86 5.68
C VAL A 101 -4.35 27.80 5.53
N LEU A 102 -4.64 29.09 5.44
CA LEU A 102 -3.69 30.18 5.20
C LEU A 102 -3.72 31.15 6.39
N ASP A 103 -2.56 31.53 6.92
CA ASP A 103 -2.47 32.58 7.93
C ASP A 103 -2.36 33.99 7.33
N LEU A 104 -2.29 35.00 8.21
CA LEU A 104 -2.18 36.41 7.82
C LEU A 104 -0.84 36.76 7.16
N GLU A 105 0.20 35.94 7.36
CA GLU A 105 1.50 36.09 6.70
C GLU A 105 1.56 35.38 5.35
N GLY A 106 0.53 34.61 4.98
CA GLY A 106 0.46 33.87 3.72
C GLY A 106 1.11 32.48 3.76
N ARG A 107 1.39 31.94 4.95
CA ARG A 107 1.90 30.58 5.14
C ARG A 107 0.75 29.58 5.13
N LEU A 108 1.02 28.38 4.59
CA LEU A 108 0.04 27.31 4.48
C LEU A 108 0.24 26.25 5.55
N PHE A 109 -0.89 25.74 6.05
CA PHE A 109 -0.96 24.65 7.00
C PHE A 109 -2.00 23.63 6.56
N PHE A 110 -1.78 22.37 6.90
CA PHE A 110 -2.80 21.33 6.81
C PHE A 110 -3.44 21.11 8.19
N TRP A 111 -4.75 21.00 8.21
CA TRP A 111 -5.53 20.68 9.40
C TRP A 111 -6.44 19.49 9.13
N ASP A 112 -6.27 18.44 9.93
CA ASP A 112 -7.23 17.35 10.00
C ASP A 112 -8.43 17.78 10.84
N HIS A 113 -9.56 17.98 10.15
CA HIS A 113 -10.79 18.53 10.74
C HIS A 113 -11.42 17.64 11.82
N GLU A 114 -10.96 16.39 11.98
CA GLU A 114 -11.39 15.49 13.06
C GLU A 114 -10.70 15.79 14.40
N THR A 115 -9.67 16.66 14.40
CA THR A 115 -8.93 17.03 15.61
C THR A 115 -9.44 18.33 16.22
N ALA A 116 -9.41 18.44 17.55
CA ALA A 116 -9.78 19.66 18.24
C ALA A 116 -8.89 20.84 17.80
N VAL A 117 -9.52 21.90 17.30
CA VAL A 117 -8.83 23.06 16.69
C VAL A 117 -7.89 23.72 17.70
N ASN A 118 -6.58 23.63 17.49
CA ASN A 118 -5.60 24.45 18.20
C ASN A 118 -4.33 24.62 17.36
N LYS A 119 -3.48 25.61 17.66
CA LYS A 119 -2.27 25.87 16.85
C LYS A 119 -1.29 24.69 16.74
N LYS A 120 -1.35 23.70 17.65
CA LYS A 120 -0.51 22.49 17.58
C LYS A 120 -1.11 21.40 16.69
N SER A 121 -2.39 21.49 16.32
CA SER A 121 -3.03 20.56 15.37
C SER A 121 -2.81 20.97 13.91
N LEU A 122 -2.11 22.07 13.65
CA LEU A 122 -1.77 22.56 12.32
C LEU A 122 -0.39 22.06 11.90
N LEU A 123 -0.34 21.32 10.80
CA LEU A 123 0.90 20.90 10.17
C LEU A 123 1.36 21.99 9.20
N SER A 124 2.51 22.63 9.48
CA SER A 124 3.09 23.59 8.52
C SER A 124 3.48 22.89 7.23
N LEU A 125 3.14 23.50 6.09
CA LEU A 125 3.56 23.02 4.78
C LEU A 125 4.85 23.69 4.30
N ASP A 126 5.30 24.76 4.97
CA ASP A 126 6.52 25.52 4.68
C ASP A 126 6.67 25.93 3.19
N VAL A 127 5.54 26.18 2.52
CA VAL A 127 5.46 26.61 1.13
C VAL A 127 4.44 27.73 0.95
N THR A 128 4.64 28.53 -0.10
CA THR A 128 3.65 29.51 -0.57
C THR A 128 2.54 28.84 -1.38
N ILE A 129 1.43 29.54 -1.66
CA ILE A 129 0.30 28.99 -2.44
C ILE A 129 0.68 28.53 -3.85
N PHE A 130 1.59 29.23 -4.51
CA PHE A 130 2.04 28.87 -5.86
C PHE A 130 3.00 27.67 -5.84
N GLU A 131 3.91 27.62 -4.86
CA GLU A 131 4.80 26.47 -4.65
C GLU A 131 3.99 25.23 -4.27
N PHE A 132 3.00 25.40 -3.39
CA PHE A 132 2.05 24.34 -3.04
C PHE A 132 1.34 23.82 -4.28
N LEU A 133 0.69 24.69 -5.06
CA LEU A 133 0.02 24.31 -6.30
C LEU A 133 0.96 23.60 -7.28
N HIS A 134 2.21 24.06 -7.39
CA HIS A 134 3.23 23.49 -8.26
C HIS A 134 3.73 22.12 -7.77
N SER A 135 3.77 21.92 -6.45
CA SER A 135 4.19 20.66 -5.82
C SER A 135 3.18 19.53 -6.00
N LEU A 136 1.91 19.85 -6.32
CA LEU A 136 0.89 18.82 -6.50
C LEU A 136 1.26 17.89 -7.67
N SER A 137 1.24 16.60 -7.40
CA SER A 137 1.54 15.55 -8.36
C SER A 137 0.25 14.91 -8.89
N GLU A 138 0.37 14.23 -10.03
CA GLU A 138 -0.74 13.46 -10.58
C GLU A 138 -1.20 12.44 -9.53
N GLU A 139 -2.51 12.24 -9.48
CA GLU A 139 -3.07 11.06 -8.81
C GLU A 139 -2.57 9.86 -9.59
N LYS A 140 -1.40 9.35 -9.20
CA LYS A 140 -0.98 8.03 -9.64
C LYS A 140 -2.07 7.10 -9.12
N GLU A 141 -2.56 6.18 -9.96
CA GLU A 141 -3.16 4.93 -9.50
C GLU A 141 -2.07 4.10 -8.79
N LEU A 142 -1.45 4.70 -7.77
CA LEU A 142 -0.60 4.03 -6.82
C LEU A 142 -1.57 3.24 -5.98
N PHE A 143 -1.47 1.92 -6.11
CA PHE A 143 -2.11 0.98 -5.22
C PHE A 143 -1.82 1.38 -3.76
N TYR A 144 -2.79 2.02 -3.09
CA TYR A 144 -2.69 2.52 -1.71
C TYR A 144 -2.96 1.41 -0.68
N GLY A 145 -2.35 0.25 -0.91
CA GLY A 145 -2.20 -0.79 0.10
C GLY A 145 -0.72 -0.99 0.40
N SER A 146 -0.40 -1.66 1.51
CA SER A 146 0.96 -2.17 1.71
C SER A 146 1.39 -3.01 0.50
N LYS A 147 2.70 -3.23 0.27
CA LYS A 147 3.13 -4.13 -0.81
C LYS A 147 2.53 -5.53 -0.62
N VAL A 148 2.25 -5.91 0.62
CA VAL A 148 1.49 -7.12 0.95
C VAL A 148 0.10 -7.08 0.33
N ASP A 149 -0.70 -6.05 0.59
CA ASP A 149 -2.05 -5.92 0.03
C ASP A 149 -2.02 -5.92 -1.52
N LEU A 150 -0.96 -5.37 -2.14
CA LEU A 150 -0.76 -5.41 -3.59
C LEU A 150 -0.59 -6.84 -4.09
N ILE A 151 0.29 -7.60 -3.43
CA ILE A 151 0.53 -8.99 -3.79
C ILE A 151 -0.67 -9.86 -3.44
N ASP A 152 -1.47 -9.51 -2.44
CA ASP A 152 -2.58 -10.31 -1.92
C ASP A 152 -3.87 -10.11 -2.73
N ASP A 153 -4.24 -8.86 -2.96
CA ASP A 153 -5.55 -8.47 -3.50
C ASP A 153 -5.46 -7.60 -4.76
N GLY A 154 -4.26 -7.12 -5.09
CA GLY A 154 -4.03 -6.30 -6.28
C GLY A 154 -4.30 -7.01 -7.60
N LYS A 155 -4.64 -6.22 -8.62
CA LYS A 155 -4.83 -6.73 -9.98
C LYS A 155 -3.49 -7.18 -10.55
N LYS A 156 -3.55 -8.11 -11.50
CA LYS A 156 -2.36 -8.66 -12.15
C LYS A 156 -1.50 -7.56 -12.78
N GLU A 157 -2.13 -6.57 -13.40
CA GLU A 157 -1.47 -5.45 -14.07
C GLU A 157 -0.69 -4.59 -13.07
N ASP A 158 -1.27 -4.33 -11.89
CA ASP A 158 -0.65 -3.53 -10.84
C ASP A 158 0.56 -4.25 -10.23
N ILE A 159 0.43 -5.56 -10.01
CA ILE A 159 1.54 -6.41 -9.54
C ILE A 159 2.67 -6.41 -10.58
N LEU A 160 2.35 -6.56 -11.86
CA LEU A 160 3.36 -6.53 -12.93
C LEU A 160 4.03 -5.15 -13.05
N ALA A 161 3.26 -4.06 -12.95
CA ALA A 161 3.81 -2.71 -12.93
C ALA A 161 4.78 -2.51 -11.75
N PHE A 162 4.41 -3.00 -10.57
CA PHE A 162 5.27 -2.98 -9.39
C PHE A 162 6.56 -3.80 -9.58
N LEU A 163 6.48 -5.01 -10.13
CA LEU A 163 7.67 -5.80 -10.44
C LEU A 163 8.56 -5.14 -11.51
N ASN A 164 7.95 -4.44 -12.47
CA ASN A 164 8.66 -3.71 -13.53
C ASN A 164 9.26 -2.38 -13.08
N SER A 165 8.90 -1.88 -11.89
CA SER A 165 9.50 -0.67 -11.31
C SER A 165 10.97 -0.83 -10.90
N GLY A 166 11.51 -2.05 -10.98
CA GLY A 166 12.86 -2.39 -10.51
C GLY A 166 12.89 -2.86 -9.06
N TYR A 167 11.74 -3.22 -8.48
CA TYR A 167 11.69 -3.84 -7.16
C TYR A 167 12.48 -5.15 -7.13
N ASP A 168 13.36 -5.30 -6.14
CA ASP A 168 14.11 -6.54 -5.92
C ASP A 168 13.19 -7.64 -5.39
N VAL A 169 12.88 -8.62 -6.24
CA VAL A 169 11.96 -9.73 -5.94
C VAL A 169 12.41 -10.60 -4.75
N ASN A 170 13.69 -10.54 -4.38
CA ASN A 170 14.26 -11.29 -3.27
C ASN A 170 14.17 -10.53 -1.94
N LYS A 171 13.80 -9.24 -1.99
CA LYS A 171 13.61 -8.45 -0.78
C LYS A 171 12.30 -8.82 -0.09
N PRO A 172 12.32 -9.07 1.23
CA PRO A 172 11.09 -9.34 1.98
C PRO A 172 10.15 -8.13 1.96
N LEU A 173 8.86 -8.43 1.89
CA LEU A 173 7.74 -7.54 2.16
C LEU A 173 7.72 -7.13 3.63
N GLU A 174 6.78 -6.24 3.99
CA GLU A 174 6.62 -5.68 5.34
C GLU A 174 6.41 -6.75 6.43
N ILE A 175 5.91 -7.93 6.06
CA ILE A 175 5.68 -9.08 6.94
C ILE A 175 6.87 -10.04 7.04
N GLY A 176 8.03 -9.69 6.48
CA GLY A 176 9.24 -10.53 6.52
C GLY A 176 9.23 -11.72 5.55
N LYS A 177 8.28 -11.75 4.60
CA LYS A 177 8.16 -12.80 3.57
C LYS A 177 8.49 -12.23 2.19
N THR A 178 9.13 -13.00 1.31
CA THR A 178 9.33 -12.59 -0.08
C THR A 178 8.03 -12.63 -0.89
N ILE A 179 8.02 -12.01 -2.06
CA ILE A 179 6.86 -12.09 -2.98
C ILE A 179 6.59 -13.55 -3.36
N LEU A 180 7.65 -14.33 -3.58
CA LEU A 180 7.52 -15.75 -3.94
C LEU A 180 6.87 -16.57 -2.83
N GLN A 181 7.30 -16.38 -1.57
CA GLN A 181 6.67 -17.03 -0.42
C GLN A 181 5.19 -16.65 -0.31
N ARG A 182 4.84 -15.38 -0.55
CA ARG A 182 3.44 -14.93 -0.51
C ARG A 182 2.62 -15.51 -1.67
N ALA A 183 3.17 -15.53 -2.89
CA ALA A 183 2.53 -16.11 -4.06
C ALA A 183 2.28 -17.62 -3.90
N ALA A 184 3.26 -18.34 -3.34
CA ALA A 184 3.17 -19.76 -3.00
C ALA A 184 2.03 -20.04 -2.00
N LEU A 185 1.96 -19.26 -0.93
CA LEU A 185 0.91 -19.36 0.10
C LEU A 185 -0.48 -19.03 -0.48
N LEU A 186 -0.59 -18.02 -1.34
CA LEU A 186 -1.89 -17.57 -1.89
C LEU A 186 -2.32 -18.32 -3.15
N GLU A 187 -1.62 -19.39 -3.54
CA GLU A 187 -1.92 -20.17 -4.74
C GLU A 187 -1.88 -19.35 -6.04
N LYS A 188 -1.15 -18.23 -6.06
CA LYS A 188 -0.98 -17.35 -7.24
C LYS A 188 0.07 -17.91 -8.19
N ASN A 189 -0.18 -19.07 -8.79
CA ASN A 189 0.80 -19.80 -9.60
C ASN A 189 1.33 -19.00 -10.81
N TRP A 190 0.50 -18.16 -11.42
CA TRP A 190 0.96 -17.25 -12.48
C TRP A 190 2.05 -16.27 -12.00
N LEU A 191 1.99 -15.86 -10.72
CA LEU A 191 2.98 -14.97 -10.12
C LEU A 191 4.24 -15.75 -9.76
N ILE A 192 4.12 -17.02 -9.38
CA ILE A 192 5.27 -17.91 -9.19
C ILE A 192 6.05 -18.05 -10.51
N GLU A 193 5.37 -18.32 -11.63
CA GLU A 193 5.99 -18.37 -12.97
C GLU A 193 6.71 -17.06 -13.33
N GLU A 194 6.06 -15.92 -13.07
CA GLU A 194 6.66 -14.61 -13.30
C GLU A 194 7.93 -14.38 -12.46
N LEU A 195 7.93 -14.83 -11.21
CA LEU A 195 9.07 -14.68 -10.30
C LEU A 195 10.22 -15.64 -10.64
N ILE A 196 9.92 -16.85 -11.13
CA ILE A 196 10.92 -17.77 -11.67
C ILE A 196 11.66 -17.11 -12.84
N ASN A 197 10.95 -16.47 -13.77
CA ASN A 197 11.54 -15.75 -14.90
C ASN A 197 12.41 -14.55 -14.47
N ARG A 198 12.23 -14.08 -13.23
CA ARG A 198 12.98 -12.97 -12.63
C ARG A 198 14.10 -13.44 -11.69
N ASN A 199 14.46 -14.73 -11.73
CA ASN A 199 15.48 -15.34 -10.87
C ASN A 199 15.21 -15.11 -9.37
N ALA A 200 13.96 -15.24 -8.95
CA ALA A 200 13.62 -15.19 -7.53
C ALA A 200 14.27 -16.37 -6.76
N ASP A 201 14.66 -16.12 -5.52
CA ASP A 201 15.07 -17.13 -4.56
C ASP A 201 13.84 -17.92 -4.10
N PHE A 202 13.95 -19.25 -4.19
CA PHE A 202 12.87 -20.18 -3.88
C PHE A 202 12.80 -20.55 -2.40
N THR A 203 13.79 -20.13 -1.60
CA THR A 203 13.92 -20.50 -0.19
C THR A 203 12.63 -20.24 0.60
N GLY A 204 12.10 -21.31 1.20
CA GLY A 204 10.86 -21.29 1.98
C GLY A 204 9.58 -21.32 1.15
N GLY A 205 9.64 -21.16 -0.17
CA GLY A 205 8.48 -21.24 -1.06
C GLY A 205 7.80 -22.62 -1.02
N LEU A 206 8.60 -23.70 -0.97
CA LEU A 206 8.08 -25.06 -0.85
C LEU A 206 7.28 -25.25 0.44
N GLU A 207 7.74 -24.67 1.57
CA GLU A 207 7.02 -24.75 2.85
C GLU A 207 5.65 -24.07 2.76
N GLU A 208 5.58 -22.90 2.12
CA GLU A 208 4.31 -22.15 1.98
C GLU A 208 3.31 -22.88 1.09
N CYS A 209 3.76 -23.50 0.00
CA CYS A 209 2.90 -24.34 -0.83
C CYS A 209 2.26 -25.49 -0.02
N ILE A 210 3.00 -26.10 0.91
CA ILE A 210 2.47 -27.18 1.77
C ILE A 210 1.39 -26.65 2.72
N VAL A 211 1.58 -25.46 3.28
CA VAL A 211 0.65 -24.85 4.26
C VAL A 211 -0.73 -24.61 3.64
N ARG A 212 -0.79 -24.29 2.35
CA ARG A 212 -2.03 -23.97 1.64
C ARG A 212 -2.46 -25.01 0.60
N ASP A 213 -1.79 -26.16 0.57
CA ASP A 213 -2.09 -27.24 -0.38
C ASP A 213 -1.91 -26.87 -1.86
N ASN A 214 -1.04 -25.90 -2.13
CA ASN A 214 -0.69 -25.45 -3.48
C ASN A 214 0.23 -26.45 -4.20
N LEU A 215 -0.33 -27.58 -4.64
CA LEU A 215 0.46 -28.63 -5.33
C LEU A 215 1.01 -28.14 -6.68
N ILE A 216 0.34 -27.21 -7.35
CA ILE A 216 0.79 -26.65 -8.64
C ILE A 216 2.05 -25.81 -8.43
N GLY A 217 2.02 -24.85 -7.49
CA GLY A 217 3.18 -24.04 -7.16
C GLY A 217 4.35 -24.89 -6.64
N PHE A 218 4.06 -25.94 -5.86
CA PHE A 218 5.07 -26.87 -5.37
C PHE A 218 5.82 -27.57 -6.51
N LYS A 219 5.08 -28.04 -7.54
CA LYS A 219 5.65 -28.64 -8.76
C LYS A 219 6.50 -27.64 -9.52
N LEU A 220 5.95 -26.45 -9.79
CA LEU A 220 6.65 -25.39 -10.52
C LEU A 220 7.99 -25.05 -9.86
N LEU A 221 8.02 -24.91 -8.54
CA LEU A 221 9.25 -24.61 -7.81
C LEU A 221 10.29 -25.75 -7.92
N LEU A 222 9.88 -27.00 -7.69
CA LEU A 222 10.79 -28.16 -7.80
C LEU A 222 11.32 -28.34 -9.23
N GLU A 223 10.46 -28.22 -10.23
CA GLU A 223 10.81 -28.32 -11.66
C GLU A 223 11.83 -27.26 -12.07
N ASN A 224 11.85 -26.11 -11.38
CA ASN A 224 12.77 -25.01 -11.63
C ASN A 224 13.99 -24.99 -10.69
N GLY A 225 14.18 -26.04 -9.87
CA GLY A 225 15.41 -26.22 -9.09
C GLY A 225 15.31 -25.77 -7.63
N ALA A 226 14.10 -25.62 -7.07
CA ALA A 226 13.96 -25.47 -5.62
C ALA A 226 14.58 -26.66 -4.88
N ASN A 227 15.21 -26.38 -3.74
CA ASN A 227 15.96 -27.39 -3.02
C ASN A 227 14.98 -28.36 -2.31
N PRO A 228 14.92 -29.66 -2.68
CA PRO A 228 14.02 -30.62 -2.05
C PRO A 228 14.37 -30.92 -0.59
N ASN A 229 15.56 -30.49 -0.15
CA ASN A 229 16.10 -30.63 1.19
C ASN A 229 16.00 -29.34 2.00
N GLU A 230 15.06 -28.44 1.70
CA GLU A 230 14.84 -27.28 2.56
C GLU A 230 14.42 -27.69 3.98
N MET A 231 14.93 -26.94 4.95
CA MET A 231 14.51 -27.04 6.34
C MET A 231 13.37 -26.08 6.59
N THR A 232 12.34 -26.54 7.31
CA THR A 232 11.20 -25.71 7.69
C THR A 232 11.62 -24.65 8.70
N SER A 233 10.78 -23.63 8.85
CA SER A 233 10.88 -22.64 9.95
C SER A 233 10.96 -23.26 11.36
N SER A 234 10.48 -24.49 11.56
CA SER A 234 10.59 -25.26 12.80
C SER A 234 11.83 -26.16 12.90
N GLY A 235 12.74 -26.09 11.93
CA GLY A 235 13.97 -26.89 11.90
C GLY A 235 13.78 -28.36 11.55
N ASN A 236 12.66 -28.75 10.93
CA ASN A 236 12.44 -30.10 10.42
C ASN A 236 12.75 -30.16 8.92
N SER A 237 12.98 -31.35 8.38
CA SER A 237 13.02 -31.50 6.92
C SER A 237 11.64 -31.27 6.30
N LEU A 238 11.60 -30.78 5.06
CA LEU A 238 10.38 -30.66 4.28
C LEU A 238 9.63 -32.01 4.21
N LEU A 239 10.35 -33.12 3.98
CA LEU A 239 9.80 -34.47 3.93
C LEU A 239 9.11 -34.86 5.24
N MET A 240 9.71 -34.55 6.40
CA MET A 240 9.08 -34.80 7.70
C MET A 240 7.79 -33.98 7.87
N LYS A 241 7.78 -32.71 7.47
CA LYS A 241 6.57 -31.88 7.52
C LYS A 241 5.45 -32.48 6.67
N LEU A 242 5.77 -33.00 5.49
CA LEU A 242 4.80 -33.68 4.62
C LEU A 242 4.23 -34.96 5.26
N VAL A 243 5.07 -35.78 5.90
CA VAL A 243 4.62 -36.97 6.65
C VAL A 243 3.70 -36.57 7.79
N ILE A 244 4.08 -35.57 8.60
CA ILE A 244 3.25 -35.06 9.71
C ILE A 244 1.90 -34.57 9.19
N ALA A 245 1.91 -33.80 8.09
CA ALA A 245 0.73 -33.21 7.46
C ALA A 245 -0.06 -34.21 6.60
N LYS A 246 0.42 -35.45 6.43
CA LYS A 246 -0.22 -36.54 5.66
C LYS A 246 -0.44 -36.18 4.19
N LYS A 247 0.44 -35.37 3.60
CA LYS A 247 0.31 -34.82 2.24
C LYS A 247 0.85 -35.78 1.18
N VAL A 248 0.18 -36.90 0.96
CA VAL A 248 0.63 -38.00 0.08
C VAL A 248 1.08 -37.51 -1.30
N LYS A 249 0.26 -36.71 -2.00
CA LYS A 249 0.59 -36.19 -3.35
C LYS A 249 1.84 -35.30 -3.39
N PHE A 250 2.11 -34.56 -2.32
CA PHE A 250 3.33 -33.76 -2.23
C PHE A 250 4.55 -34.63 -1.96
N ILE A 251 4.40 -35.72 -1.18
CA ILE A 251 5.47 -36.72 -0.98
C ILE A 251 5.79 -37.39 -2.31
N GLU A 252 4.78 -37.86 -3.04
CA GLU A 252 4.96 -38.42 -4.39
C GLU A 252 5.74 -37.48 -5.31
N GLU A 253 5.41 -36.19 -5.29
CA GLU A 253 6.09 -35.20 -6.11
C GLU A 253 7.53 -34.94 -5.64
N LEU A 254 7.74 -34.72 -4.33
CA LEU A 254 9.05 -34.45 -3.77
C LEU A 254 10.02 -35.61 -4.01
N MET A 255 9.56 -36.86 -3.87
CA MET A 255 10.40 -38.06 -4.04
C MET A 255 11.01 -38.18 -5.44
N LYS A 256 10.42 -37.56 -6.48
CA LYS A 256 11.01 -37.51 -7.83
C LYS A 256 12.35 -36.77 -7.87
N TYR A 257 12.61 -35.92 -6.89
CA TYR A 257 13.80 -35.08 -6.78
C TYR A 257 14.82 -35.64 -5.78
N ASN A 258 14.68 -36.91 -5.37
CA ASN A 258 15.61 -37.61 -4.46
C ASN A 258 15.95 -36.82 -3.18
N PRO A 259 14.95 -36.42 -2.37
CA PRO A 259 15.18 -35.76 -1.09
C PRO A 259 15.96 -36.70 -0.15
N ASN A 260 16.67 -36.11 0.81
CA ASN A 260 17.35 -36.85 1.86
C ASN A 260 16.31 -37.44 2.83
N THR A 261 16.17 -38.76 2.78
CA THR A 261 15.25 -39.54 3.62
C THR A 261 15.85 -39.93 4.97
N ASP A 262 17.16 -39.77 5.14
CA ASP A 262 17.94 -40.20 6.32
C ASP A 262 18.09 -39.10 7.38
N TRP A 263 17.64 -37.88 7.09
CA TRP A 263 17.62 -36.82 8.07
C TRP A 263 16.78 -37.19 9.28
N LYS A 264 17.24 -36.71 10.44
CA LYS A 264 16.74 -37.09 11.76
C LYS A 264 16.19 -35.88 12.48
N ASP A 265 15.02 -36.05 13.09
CA ASP A 265 14.42 -35.03 13.94
C ASP A 265 15.13 -34.96 15.32
N ALA A 266 14.66 -34.10 16.21
CA ALA A 266 15.21 -33.96 17.56
C ALA A 266 15.10 -35.23 18.43
N TYR A 267 14.37 -36.25 17.98
CA TYR A 267 14.20 -37.54 18.64
C TYR A 267 14.97 -38.67 17.91
N ASP A 268 15.90 -38.32 17.03
CA ASP A 268 16.71 -39.23 16.23
C ASP A 268 15.90 -40.08 15.22
N ARG A 269 14.72 -39.60 14.80
CA ARG A 269 13.81 -40.34 13.90
C ARG A 269 13.88 -39.83 12.47
N THR A 270 13.88 -40.75 11.50
CA THR A 270 13.70 -40.44 10.08
C THR A 270 12.23 -40.24 9.71
N ALA A 271 11.96 -39.69 8.53
CA ALA A 271 10.60 -39.54 8.01
C ALA A 271 9.86 -40.89 7.92
N LEU A 272 10.56 -41.96 7.53
CA LEU A 272 10.02 -43.32 7.49
C LEU A 272 9.63 -43.82 8.89
N GLN A 273 10.52 -43.67 9.87
CA GLN A 273 10.26 -44.08 11.25
C GLN A 273 9.08 -43.32 11.87
N MET A 274 8.93 -42.03 11.52
CA MET A 274 7.76 -41.24 11.93
C MET A 274 6.46 -41.78 11.33
N ALA A 275 6.48 -42.19 10.06
CA ALA A 275 5.32 -42.77 9.39
C ALA A 275 4.92 -44.11 10.01
N GLU A 276 5.88 -45.01 10.25
CA GLU A 276 5.66 -46.30 10.91
C GLU A 276 5.10 -46.15 12.33
N MET A 277 5.61 -45.18 13.10
CA MET A 277 5.09 -44.88 14.43
C MET A 277 3.65 -44.39 14.38
N LYS A 278 3.32 -43.47 13.47
CA LYS A 278 1.94 -42.96 13.30
C LYS A 278 0.99 -44.04 12.80
N LEU A 279 1.45 -44.98 11.96
CA LEU A 279 0.65 -46.15 11.56
C LEU A 279 0.27 -47.00 12.78
N LYS A 280 1.22 -47.29 13.67
CA LYS A 280 0.96 -48.02 14.93
C LYS A 280 -0.03 -47.29 15.86
N GLN A 281 -0.16 -45.97 15.70
CA GLN A 281 -1.12 -45.13 16.41
C GLN A 281 -2.49 -45.05 15.70
N GLY A 282 -2.72 -45.83 14.64
CA GLY A 282 -4.00 -45.91 13.93
C GLY A 282 -4.17 -44.90 12.79
N VAL A 283 -3.07 -44.36 12.23
CA VAL A 283 -3.14 -43.45 11.08
C VAL A 283 -2.95 -44.23 9.77
N ASP A 284 -4.03 -44.79 9.22
CA ASP A 284 -3.98 -45.74 8.10
C ASP A 284 -3.31 -45.21 6.82
N VAL A 285 -3.46 -43.91 6.52
CA VAL A 285 -2.80 -43.26 5.36
C VAL A 285 -1.27 -43.37 5.40
N MET A 286 -0.69 -43.67 6.56
CA MET A 286 0.74 -43.93 6.68
C MET A 286 1.18 -45.17 5.90
N ASN A 287 0.29 -46.14 5.63
CA ASN A 287 0.63 -47.29 4.78
C ASN A 287 1.08 -46.84 3.39
N ASP A 288 0.41 -45.85 2.80
CA ASP A 288 0.77 -45.36 1.46
C ASP A 288 2.03 -44.51 1.51
N ILE A 289 2.17 -43.67 2.54
CA ILE A 289 3.39 -42.89 2.77
C ILE A 289 4.60 -43.80 2.96
N ILE A 290 4.49 -44.88 3.74
CA ILE A 290 5.58 -45.84 3.96
C ILE A 290 6.01 -46.50 2.65
N LYS A 291 5.08 -46.79 1.73
CA LYS A 291 5.43 -47.33 0.40
C LYS A 291 6.23 -46.34 -0.43
N LEU A 292 5.96 -45.03 -0.30
CA LEU A 292 6.68 -43.98 -1.02
C LEU A 292 8.09 -43.70 -0.47
N LEU A 293 8.32 -44.02 0.81
CA LEU A 293 9.58 -43.75 1.51
C LEU A 293 10.57 -44.93 1.50
N LYS A 294 10.18 -46.08 0.93
CA LYS A 294 10.99 -47.29 0.81
C LYS A 294 11.54 -47.42 -0.60
#